data_AF-A0A2V5VFU0-F1
#
_entry.id   AF-A0A2V5VFU0-F1
#
_cell.length_a   1.000
_cell.length_b   1.000
_cell.length_c   1.000
_cell.angle_alpha   90.00
_cell.angle_beta   90.00
_cell.angle_gamma   90.00
#
_symmetry.space_group_name_H-M   'P 1'
#
loop_
_entity.id
_entity.type
_entity.pdbx_description
1 polymer ?
#
loop_
_entity_poly.entity_id
_entity_poly.type
_entity_poly.pdbx_seq_one_letter_code
_entity_poly.pdbx_strand_id
1 'polypeptide(L)'
;MASFWRGEFIWHGQRLASAATDAFYWVSSTLAMGLTVVSLFSVQGKLSWRQREDLWLALLSVTLLVLFIIVLSIGFDFGPCVYPSNEHPYFTSGRLLCAAAVPFFLLYSQALDWVLSGIPRMWPRIILFAGIVLFILVSQALVNWPAFSSRYNFFHLNQTL
;
A
#
# COMPACT_ATOMS: atom_id res chain seq x y z
N MET A 1 -8.09 0.72 2.38
CA MET A 1 -6.87 0.46 1.59
C MET A 1 -6.06 1.72 1.30
N ALA A 2 -6.64 2.84 0.87
CA ALA A 2 -5.85 4.03 0.55
C ALA A 2 -5.10 4.61 1.77
N SER A 3 -5.82 4.83 2.88
CA SER A 3 -5.24 5.20 4.19
C SER A 3 -4.32 4.12 4.78
N PHE A 4 -4.51 2.85 4.38
CA PHE A 4 -3.73 1.72 4.84
C PHE A 4 -2.28 1.79 4.34
N TRP A 5 -2.07 2.19 3.08
CA TRP A 5 -0.71 2.33 2.50
C TRP A 5 -0.06 3.68 2.77
N ARG A 6 -0.87 4.75 2.82
CA ARG A 6 -0.37 6.10 3.07
C ARG A 6 -0.07 6.39 4.54
N GLY A 7 -0.70 5.70 5.48
CA GLY A 7 -0.60 6.05 6.90
C GLY A 7 -1.15 7.45 7.20
N GLU A 8 -0.56 8.10 8.21
CA GLU A 8 -0.97 9.41 8.75
C GLU A 8 0.05 10.50 8.40
N PHE A 9 0.32 10.73 7.11
CA PHE A 9 1.09 11.90 6.70
C PHE A 9 0.26 13.18 6.90
N ILE A 10 0.60 13.91 7.96
CA ILE A 10 -0.05 15.17 8.35
C ILE A 10 0.98 16.29 8.21
N TRP A 11 0.59 17.38 7.57
CA TRP A 11 1.37 18.61 7.47
C TRP A 11 0.50 19.80 7.87
N HIS A 12 0.93 20.61 8.84
CA HIS A 12 0.15 21.70 9.45
C HIS A 12 -1.27 21.30 9.91
N GLY A 13 -1.43 20.08 10.43
CA GLY A 13 -2.74 19.58 10.89
C GLY A 13 -3.69 19.16 9.78
N GLN A 14 -3.28 19.26 8.51
CA GLN A 14 -4.03 18.72 7.37
C GLN A 14 -3.39 17.43 6.87
N ARG A 15 -4.25 16.47 6.53
CA ARG A 15 -3.82 15.21 5.93
C ARG A 15 -3.37 15.48 4.50
N LEU A 16 -2.15 15.10 4.17
CA LEU A 16 -1.64 15.15 2.80
C LEU A 16 -2.28 13.99 2.01
N ALA A 17 -3.44 14.25 1.43
CA ALA A 17 -4.21 13.28 0.68
C ALA A 17 -4.57 13.82 -0.71
N SER A 18 -4.66 12.93 -1.67
CA SER A 18 -5.15 13.21 -3.01
C SER A 18 -6.07 12.08 -3.43
N ALA A 19 -7.30 12.45 -3.81
CA ALA A 19 -8.36 11.48 -4.16
C ALA A 19 -7.93 10.55 -5.31
N ALA A 20 -7.18 11.07 -6.29
CA ALA A 20 -6.69 10.28 -7.42
C ALA A 20 -5.71 9.19 -6.99
N THR A 21 -4.77 9.50 -6.09
CA THR A 21 -3.79 8.54 -5.60
C THR A 21 -4.42 7.56 -4.61
N ASP A 22 -5.39 8.01 -3.82
CA ASP A 22 -6.16 7.13 -2.93
C ASP A 22 -6.97 6.11 -3.72
N ALA A 23 -7.66 6.56 -4.78
CA ALA A 23 -8.37 5.68 -5.69
C ALA A 23 -7.40 4.68 -6.35
N PHE A 24 -6.23 5.13 -6.82
CA PHE A 24 -5.23 4.25 -7.41
C PHE A 24 -4.76 3.15 -6.44
N TYR A 25 -4.42 3.50 -5.19
CA TYR A 25 -3.99 2.51 -4.20
C TYR A 25 -5.12 1.55 -3.80
N TRP A 26 -6.35 2.05 -3.69
CA TRP A 26 -7.50 1.20 -3.38
C TRP A 26 -7.81 0.21 -4.52
N VAL A 27 -7.88 0.69 -5.76
CA VAL A 27 -8.12 -0.16 -6.94
C VAL A 27 -6.98 -1.15 -7.13
N SER A 28 -5.72 -0.70 -7.14
CA SER A 28 -4.57 -1.59 -7.37
C SER A 28 -4.42 -2.67 -6.29
N SER A 29 -4.64 -2.34 -5.02
CA SER A 29 -4.57 -3.32 -3.92
C SER A 29 -5.69 -4.36 -4.00
N THR A 30 -6.92 -3.91 -4.28
CA THR A 30 -8.08 -4.80 -4.39
C THR A 30 -7.95 -5.72 -5.59
N LEU A 31 -7.53 -5.17 -6.73
CA LEU A 31 -7.24 -5.96 -7.93
C LEU A 31 -6.12 -6.95 -7.66
N ALA A 32 -5.00 -6.54 -7.05
CA ALA A 32 -3.89 -7.45 -6.77
C ALA A 32 -4.32 -8.64 -5.89
N MET A 33 -5.09 -8.39 -4.83
CA MET A 33 -5.61 -9.48 -3.98
C MET A 33 -6.55 -10.40 -4.76
N GLY A 34 -7.50 -9.83 -5.51
CA GLY A 34 -8.46 -10.62 -6.30
C GLY A 34 -7.79 -11.44 -7.40
N LEU A 35 -6.87 -10.84 -8.15
CA LEU A 35 -6.11 -11.50 -9.22
C LEU A 35 -5.25 -12.63 -8.66
N THR A 36 -4.62 -12.44 -7.50
CA THR A 36 -3.81 -13.50 -6.88
C THR A 36 -4.66 -14.67 -6.42
N VAL A 37 -5.83 -14.43 -5.82
CA VAL A 37 -6.79 -15.49 -5.49
C VAL A 37 -7.24 -16.24 -6.75
N VAL A 38 -7.61 -15.52 -7.81
CA VAL A 38 -7.99 -16.13 -9.09
C VAL A 38 -6.82 -16.94 -9.69
N SER A 39 -5.60 -16.44 -9.59
CA SER A 39 -4.41 -17.12 -10.10
C SER A 39 -4.11 -18.43 -9.37
N LEU A 40 -4.43 -18.52 -8.07
CA LEU A 40 -4.27 -19.74 -7.27
C LEU A 40 -5.24 -20.85 -7.71
N PHE A 41 -6.46 -20.49 -8.10
CA PHE A 41 -7.47 -21.42 -8.59
C PHE A 41 -7.40 -21.68 -10.10
N SER A 42 -6.63 -20.88 -10.85
CA SER A 42 -6.50 -21.04 -12.29
C SER A 42 -5.61 -22.21 -12.66
N VAL A 43 -6.12 -23.10 -13.52
CA VAL A 43 -5.38 -24.23 -14.11
C VAL A 43 -4.28 -23.74 -15.08
N GLN A 44 -4.40 -22.51 -15.58
CA GLN A 44 -3.44 -21.93 -16.54
C GLN A 44 -2.16 -21.41 -15.87
N GLY A 45 -2.13 -21.26 -14.55
CA GLY A 45 -0.97 -20.76 -13.82
C GLY A 45 0.10 -21.84 -13.66
N LYS A 46 1.30 -21.62 -14.24
CA LYS A 46 2.52 -22.42 -14.00
C LYS A 46 3.10 -22.16 -12.60
N LEU A 47 2.26 -22.21 -11.57
CA LEU A 47 2.69 -22.03 -10.18
C LEU A 47 3.31 -23.32 -9.67
N SER A 48 4.57 -23.25 -9.24
CA SER A 48 5.23 -24.31 -8.47
C SER A 48 4.47 -24.56 -7.16
N TRP A 49 4.55 -25.79 -6.65
CA TRP A 49 3.90 -26.15 -5.38
C TRP A 49 4.36 -25.22 -4.23
N ARG A 50 5.66 -24.91 -4.14
CA ARG A 50 6.22 -23.99 -3.13
C ARG A 50 5.67 -22.58 -3.27
N GLN A 51 5.55 -22.08 -4.51
CA GLN A 51 5.01 -20.75 -4.77
C GLN A 51 3.54 -20.65 -4.32
N ARG A 52 2.76 -21.72 -4.48
CA ARG A 52 1.38 -21.76 -3.97
C ARG A 52 1.34 -21.70 -2.45
N GLU A 53 2.21 -22.43 -1.77
CA GLU A 53 2.30 -22.38 -0.30
C GLU A 53 2.68 -20.99 0.20
N ASP A 54 3.69 -20.37 -0.41
CA ASP A 54 4.13 -19.02 -0.06
C ASP A 54 3.00 -18.00 -0.25
N LEU A 55 2.23 -18.11 -1.33
CA LEU A 55 1.08 -17.24 -1.58
C LEU A 55 -0.07 -17.47 -0.60
N TRP A 56 -0.34 -18.73 -0.22
CA TRP A 56 -1.33 -19.05 0.80
C TRP A 56 -0.93 -18.51 2.17
N LEU A 57 0.34 -18.67 2.54
CA LEU A 57 0.90 -18.09 3.77
C LEU A 57 0.82 -16.57 3.75
N ALA A 58 1.12 -15.92 2.61
CA ALA A 58 1.01 -14.49 2.46
C ALA A 58 -0.45 -14.01 2.61
N LEU A 59 -1.42 -14.68 1.96
CA LEU A 59 -2.85 -14.39 2.10
C LEU A 59 -3.32 -14.54 3.55
N LEU A 60 -2.94 -15.64 4.20
CA LEU A 60 -3.30 -15.91 5.59
C LEU A 60 -2.67 -14.88 6.54
N SER A 61 -1.41 -14.50 6.30
CA SER A 61 -0.71 -13.47 7.09
C SER A 61 -1.40 -12.11 6.98
N VAL A 62 -1.75 -11.67 5.76
CA VAL A 62 -2.50 -10.41 5.56
C VAL A 62 -3.86 -10.47 6.25
N THR A 63 -4.57 -11.60 6.11
CA THR A 63 -5.91 -11.79 6.70
C THR A 63 -5.84 -11.75 8.23
N LEU A 64 -4.90 -12.47 8.83
CA LEU A 64 -4.69 -12.47 10.28
C LEU A 64 -4.29 -11.10 10.79
N LEU A 65 -3.43 -10.37 10.07
CA LEU A 65 -3.04 -9.02 10.45
C LEU A 65 -4.22 -8.05 10.41
N VAL A 66 -5.07 -8.13 9.37
CA VAL A 66 -6.31 -7.34 9.30
C VAL A 66 -7.25 -7.68 10.45
N LEU A 67 -7.46 -8.97 10.74
CA LEU A 67 -8.30 -9.42 11.84
C LEU A 67 -7.75 -8.94 13.20
N PHE A 68 -6.43 -9.05 13.40
CA PHE A 68 -5.76 -8.59 14.60
C PHE A 68 -5.96 -7.09 14.82
N ILE A 69 -5.84 -6.28 13.77
CA ILE A 69 -6.11 -4.84 13.82
C ILE A 69 -7.57 -4.57 14.17
N ILE A 70 -8.53 -5.31 13.60
CA ILE A 70 -9.95 -5.17 13.93
C ILE A 70 -10.19 -5.47 15.42
N VAL A 71 -9.63 -6.56 15.93
CA VAL A 71 -9.75 -6.94 17.35
C VAL A 71 -9.16 -5.87 18.26
N LEU A 72 -7.96 -5.36 17.94
CA LEU A 72 -7.36 -4.26 18.69
C LEU A 72 -8.21 -2.98 18.62
N SER A 73 -8.79 -2.69 17.47
CA SER A 73 -9.67 -1.53 17.26
C SER A 73 -10.95 -1.60 18.08
N ILE A 74 -11.48 -2.80 18.34
CA ILE A 74 -12.65 -3.02 19.22
C ILE A 74 -12.24 -3.01 20.70
N GLY A 75 -11.08 -3.57 21.02
CA GLY A 75 -10.63 -3.76 22.40
C GLY A 75 -10.14 -2.48 23.09
N PHE A 76 -9.73 -1.47 22.33
CA PHE A 76 -9.36 -0.16 22.85
C PHE A 76 -10.52 0.83 22.67
N ASP A 77 -11.23 1.13 23.76
CA ASP A 77 -12.22 2.22 23.79
C ASP A 77 -11.47 3.56 23.85
N PHE A 78 -11.43 4.25 22.72
CA PHE A 78 -10.80 5.55 22.63
C PHE A 78 -11.80 6.58 23.12
N GLY A 79 -11.62 7.05 24.36
CA GLY A 79 -12.37 8.17 24.93
C GLY A 79 -12.18 9.48 24.13
N PRO A 80 -12.14 10.67 24.77
CA PRO A 80 -12.02 11.94 24.05
C PRO A 80 -10.58 12.21 23.54
N CYS A 81 -9.96 11.22 22.87
CA CYS A 81 -8.66 11.36 22.21
C CYS A 81 -8.84 11.83 20.77
N VAL A 82 -7.89 12.67 20.31
CA VAL A 82 -7.88 13.22 18.94
C VAL A 82 -7.65 12.12 17.90
N TYR A 83 -6.95 11.05 18.26
CA TYR A 83 -6.71 9.90 17.39
C TYR A 83 -6.17 8.70 18.20
N PRO A 84 -6.70 7.48 18.04
CA PRO A 84 -7.98 7.12 17.40
C PRO A 84 -9.18 7.69 18.18
N SER A 85 -10.34 7.81 17.55
CA SER A 85 -11.56 8.40 18.15
C SER A 85 -12.81 7.61 17.73
N ASN A 86 -13.97 7.84 18.37
CA ASN A 86 -15.23 7.17 18.03
C ASN A 86 -15.66 7.31 16.56
N GLU A 87 -15.28 8.40 15.88
CA GLU A 87 -15.58 8.61 14.45
C GLU A 87 -14.62 7.83 13.53
N HIS A 88 -13.43 7.47 14.03
CA HIS A 88 -12.39 6.74 13.31
C HIS A 88 -11.78 5.63 14.20
N PRO A 89 -12.53 4.53 14.43
CA PRO A 89 -12.18 3.50 15.42
C PRO A 89 -11.02 2.60 15.00
N TYR A 90 -10.48 2.76 13.80
CA TYR A 90 -9.43 1.90 13.27
C TYR A 90 -8.04 2.44 13.60
N PHE A 91 -7.15 1.57 14.09
CA PHE A 91 -5.72 1.87 14.16
C PHE A 91 -5.16 2.12 12.76
N THR A 92 -5.09 3.39 12.32
CA THR A 92 -4.47 3.78 11.04
C THR A 92 -2.98 4.06 11.13
N SER A 93 -2.38 3.78 12.29
CA SER A 93 -0.95 4.00 12.54
C SER A 93 -0.10 3.15 11.60
N GLY A 94 0.50 3.81 10.60
CA GLY A 94 1.27 3.16 9.52
C GLY A 94 2.42 2.24 9.97
N ARG A 95 2.84 2.32 11.23
CA ARG A 95 3.92 1.49 11.81
C ARG A 95 3.53 0.02 12.07
N LEU A 96 2.29 -0.24 12.51
CA LEU A 96 1.78 -1.61 12.62
C LEU A 96 1.56 -2.25 11.23
N LEU A 97 1.43 -1.41 10.20
CA LEU A 97 1.12 -1.79 8.83
C LEU A 97 2.37 -2.18 8.01
N CYS A 98 3.58 -1.78 8.44
CA CYS A 98 4.83 -2.23 7.81
C CYS A 98 4.95 -3.77 7.80
N ALA A 99 4.39 -4.45 8.81
CA ALA A 99 4.38 -5.92 8.86
C ALA A 99 3.56 -6.55 7.73
N ALA A 100 2.57 -5.83 7.18
CA ALA A 100 1.77 -6.29 6.05
C ALA A 100 2.47 -6.10 4.70
N ALA A 101 3.53 -5.28 4.64
CA ALA A 101 4.17 -4.90 3.39
C ALA A 101 4.79 -6.12 2.68
N VAL A 102 5.54 -6.96 3.41
CA VAL A 102 6.19 -8.15 2.85
C VAL A 102 5.18 -9.12 2.23
N PRO A 103 4.16 -9.63 2.95
CA PRO A 103 3.21 -10.56 2.35
C PRO A 103 2.39 -9.89 1.25
N PHE A 104 2.04 -8.61 1.38
CA PHE A 104 1.34 -7.90 0.32
C PHE A 104 2.16 -7.76 -0.97
N PHE A 105 3.45 -7.44 -0.89
CA PHE A 105 4.29 -7.32 -2.08
C PHE A 105 4.46 -8.65 -2.81
N LEU A 106 4.48 -9.77 -2.09
CA LEU A 106 4.44 -11.09 -2.71
C LEU A 106 3.16 -11.28 -3.53
N LEU A 107 1.99 -10.99 -2.93
CA LEU A 107 0.71 -11.07 -3.64
C LEU A 107 0.66 -10.11 -4.83
N TYR A 108 1.17 -8.89 -4.67
CA TYR A 108 1.18 -7.88 -5.73
C TYR A 108 2.09 -8.28 -6.90
N SER A 109 3.28 -8.82 -6.60
CA SER A 109 4.21 -9.32 -7.62
C SER A 109 3.60 -10.46 -8.43
N GLN A 110 2.88 -11.38 -7.78
CA GLN A 110 2.22 -12.49 -8.46
C GLN A 110 1.08 -12.01 -9.36
N ALA A 111 0.23 -11.09 -8.87
CA ALA A 111 -0.83 -10.50 -9.68
C ALA A 111 -0.26 -9.80 -10.92
N LEU A 112 0.83 -9.05 -10.75
CA LEU A 112 1.49 -8.33 -11.82
C LEU A 112 2.13 -9.29 -12.83
N ASP A 113 2.82 -10.33 -12.38
CA ASP A 113 3.38 -11.37 -13.27
C ASP A 113 2.28 -12.11 -14.02
N TRP A 114 1.18 -12.46 -13.36
CA TRP A 114 0.03 -13.10 -14.00
C TRP A 114 -0.58 -12.23 -15.10
N VAL A 115 -0.80 -10.94 -14.84
CA VAL A 115 -1.32 -9.98 -15.84
C VAL A 115 -0.31 -9.79 -16.99
N LEU A 116 0.97 -9.62 -16.68
CA LEU A 116 2.01 -9.44 -17.69
C LEU A 116 2.25 -10.71 -18.51
N SER A 117 2.02 -11.90 -17.96
CA SER A 117 2.17 -13.17 -18.66
C SER A 117 1.28 -13.27 -19.90
N GLY A 118 0.12 -12.60 -19.88
CA GLY A 118 -0.79 -12.50 -21.03
C GLY A 118 -0.27 -11.64 -22.19
N ILE A 119 0.79 -10.84 -21.97
CA ILE A 119 1.39 -9.98 -23.00
C ILE A 119 2.59 -10.72 -23.61
N PRO A 120 2.57 -11.14 -24.88
CA PRO A 120 3.62 -12.00 -25.44
C PRO A 120 4.96 -11.27 -25.67
N ARG A 121 4.96 -9.93 -25.81
CA ARG A 121 6.16 -9.14 -26.12
C ARG A 121 6.74 -8.52 -24.84
N MET A 122 8.07 -8.51 -24.72
CA MET A 122 8.77 -7.95 -23.55
C MET A 122 8.67 -6.41 -23.45
N TRP A 123 8.81 -5.69 -24.57
CA TRP A 123 8.77 -4.22 -24.60
C TRP A 123 7.51 -3.59 -23.97
N PRO A 124 6.27 -4.02 -24.32
CA PRO A 124 5.08 -3.47 -23.66
C PRO A 124 5.01 -3.78 -22.17
N ARG A 125 5.58 -4.91 -21.70
CA ARG A 125 5.69 -5.21 -20.26
C ARG A 125 6.58 -4.19 -19.54
N ILE A 126 7.75 -3.89 -20.12
CA ILE A 126 8.68 -2.89 -19.57
C ILE A 126 8.03 -1.51 -19.56
N ILE A 127 7.37 -1.11 -20.65
CA ILE A 127 6.70 0.20 -20.75
C ILE A 127 5.59 0.32 -19.70
N LEU A 128 4.76 -0.72 -19.53
CA LEU A 128 3.69 -0.71 -18.53
C LEU A 128 4.26 -0.61 -17.11
N PHE A 129 5.27 -1.42 -16.79
CA PHE A 129 5.91 -1.40 -15.48
C PHE A 129 6.57 -0.04 -15.19
N ALA A 130 7.34 0.49 -16.14
CA ALA A 130 7.97 1.80 -16.03
C ALA A 130 6.93 2.92 -15.87
N GLY A 131 5.81 2.84 -16.59
CA GLY A 131 4.70 3.79 -16.47
C GLY A 131 4.07 3.77 -15.08
N ILE A 132 3.85 2.58 -14.50
CA ILE A 132 3.33 2.42 -13.13
C ILE A 132 4.31 3.02 -12.12
N VAL A 133 5.61 2.70 -12.23
CA VAL A 133 6.64 3.24 -11.33
C VAL A 133 6.73 4.75 -11.43
N LEU A 134 6.74 5.30 -12.65
CA LEU A 134 6.77 6.73 -12.88
C LEU A 134 5.54 7.43 -12.28
N PHE A 135 4.34 6.86 -12.47
CA PHE A 135 3.11 7.37 -11.88
C PHE A 135 3.18 7.40 -10.35
N ILE A 136 3.67 6.32 -9.73
CA ILE A 136 3.84 6.25 -8.27
C ILE A 136 4.83 7.34 -7.81
N LEU A 137 5.97 7.49 -8.46
CA LEU A 137 6.98 8.50 -8.09
C LEU A 137 6.44 9.92 -8.22
N VAL A 138 5.82 10.26 -9.35
CA VAL A 138 5.28 11.60 -9.60
C VAL A 138 4.14 11.91 -8.64
N SER A 139 3.21 10.97 -8.45
CA SER A 139 2.09 11.17 -7.52
C SER A 139 2.55 11.36 -6.07
N GLN A 140 3.56 10.59 -5.63
CA GLN A 140 4.15 10.75 -4.30
C GLN A 140 4.92 12.06 -4.16
N ALA A 141 5.67 12.47 -5.18
CA ALA A 141 6.37 13.75 -5.17
C ALA A 141 5.41 14.94 -5.06
N LEU A 142 4.30 14.91 -5.81
CA LEU A 142 3.27 15.96 -5.76
C LEU A 142 2.59 16.06 -4.40
N VAL A 143 2.25 14.92 -3.79
CA VAL A 143 1.56 14.89 -2.50
C VAL A 143 2.47 15.34 -1.36
N ASN A 144 3.76 15.02 -1.44
CA ASN A 144 4.76 15.41 -0.44
C ASN A 144 5.39 16.79 -0.71
N TRP A 145 5.06 17.43 -1.83
CA TRP A 145 5.62 18.73 -2.22
C TRP A 145 5.48 19.83 -1.15
N PRO A 146 4.32 19.97 -0.45
CA PRO A 146 4.19 20.97 0.62
C PRO A 146 5.15 20.73 1.79
N ALA A 147 5.44 19.46 2.10
CA ALA A 147 6.42 19.11 3.10
C ALA A 147 7.82 19.43 2.59
N PHE A 148 8.18 19.04 1.36
CA PHE A 148 9.52 19.28 0.79
C PHE A 148 9.87 20.75 0.60
N SER A 149 8.91 21.58 0.20
CA SER A 149 9.07 23.03 0.02
C SER A 149 9.18 23.82 1.33
N SER A 150 9.06 23.15 2.48
CA SER A 150 9.22 23.79 3.78
C SER A 150 10.61 24.39 3.95
N ARG A 151 10.66 25.68 4.28
CA ARG A 151 11.90 26.43 4.59
C ARG A 151 12.71 25.78 5.72
N TYR A 152 12.03 25.03 6.59
CA TYR A 152 12.67 24.33 7.69
C TYR A 152 13.44 23.10 7.22
N ASN A 153 13.10 22.42 6.13
CA ASN A 153 13.85 21.21 5.74
C ASN A 153 15.33 21.48 5.47
N PHE A 154 15.65 22.68 5.00
CA PHE A 154 17.00 23.10 4.67
C PHE A 154 17.64 23.95 5.78
N PHE A 155 17.14 23.88 7.02
CA PHE A 155 17.68 24.65 8.16
C PHE A 155 19.19 24.41 8.35
N HIS A 156 19.66 23.21 8.01
CA HIS A 156 21.06 22.78 8.12
C HIS A 156 21.96 23.30 6.98
N LEU A 157 21.38 23.69 5.84
CA LEU A 157 22.12 24.28 4.72
C LEU A 157 22.29 25.80 4.89
N ASN A 158 21.45 26.44 5.70
CA ASN A 158 21.49 27.89 5.95
C ASN A 158 22.38 28.31 7.14
N GLN A 159 23.25 27.44 7.65
CA GLN A 159 24.19 27.78 8.75
C GLN A 159 25.42 28.61 8.31
N THR A 160 25.36 29.29 7.16
CA THR A 160 26.40 30.24 6.75
C THR A 160 25.80 31.61 6.53
N LEU A 161 25.76 32.40 7.63
CA LEU A 161 26.14 33.81 7.75
C LEU A 161 25.75 34.34 9.13
#